data_AF-V6LK94-F1
#
_entry.id   AF-V6LK94-F1
#
_cell.length_a   1.000
_cell.length_b   1.000
_cell.length_c   1.000
_cell.angle_alpha   90.00
_cell.angle_beta   90.00
_cell.angle_gamma   90.00
#
_symmetry.space_group_name_H-M   'P 1'
#
loop_
_entity.id
_entity.type
_entity.pdbx_description
1 polymer ?
#
loop_
_entity_poly.entity_id
_entity_poly.type
_entity_poly.pdbx_seq_one_letter_code
_entity_poly.pdbx_strand_id
1 'polypeptide(L)'
;MELNYTHPGFDRISLQITEEQREKLLTSALSKFIILNKSSLFVLVLDSCYIHSKRALQEHFPTISYNNAALHGFLGDAAIFSLVITLEHKGFEFFSSLAYADIDRVSQCVYAAFATQKFIKEYKFCSQCGQKTKPFKTLKTSLFCDDCEKEIQLQLPTDVLSILICDNNISSMQRSLVMPGETIQQAVTRQYQLQRTEIQQIITLPDNIPFYEQYLSQAFFVVIKSTKSIENMTSLETWELSQQEKTVQKLFQRYVWENIINQTDIE
;
A
#
# COMPACT_ATOMS: atom_id res chain seq x y z
N MET A 1 -17.92 19.52 16.37
CA MET A 1 -18.06 19.09 14.97
C MET A 1 -17.97 17.57 14.98
N GLU A 2 -19.10 16.90 14.84
CA GLU A 2 -19.15 15.44 14.70
C GLU A 2 -18.68 15.08 13.29
N LEU A 3 -17.65 14.27 13.19
CA LEU A 3 -17.13 13.76 11.93
C LEU A 3 -17.97 12.52 11.56
N ASN A 4 -19.12 12.73 10.91
CA ASN A 4 -19.93 11.63 10.36
C ASN A 4 -19.33 11.22 9.01
N TYR A 5 -18.57 10.11 8.98
CA TYR A 5 -17.94 9.58 7.76
C TYR A 5 -18.68 8.33 7.29
N THR A 6 -19.61 8.51 6.36
CA THR A 6 -20.39 7.43 5.75
C THR A 6 -19.79 6.98 4.42
N HIS A 7 -18.58 6.41 4.44
CA HIS A 7 -18.03 5.72 3.28
C HIS A 7 -17.79 4.22 3.58
N PRO A 8 -18.19 3.31 2.67
CA PRO A 8 -18.02 1.87 2.87
C PRO A 8 -16.57 1.39 2.67
N GLY A 9 -15.56 2.26 2.77
CA GLY A 9 -14.15 1.94 2.50
C GLY A 9 -13.20 2.53 3.53
N PHE A 10 -11.91 2.26 3.37
CA PHE A 10 -10.87 2.98 4.08
C PHE A 10 -10.69 4.36 3.41
N ASP A 11 -10.84 5.42 4.18
CA ASP A 11 -10.63 6.80 3.73
C ASP A 11 -9.40 7.37 4.43
N ARG A 12 -8.44 7.89 3.65
CA ARG A 12 -7.23 8.50 4.20
C ARG A 12 -7.54 9.90 4.71
N ILE A 13 -6.85 10.32 5.76
CA ILE A 13 -7.02 11.69 6.24
C ILE A 13 -6.42 12.67 5.22
N SER A 14 -7.30 13.35 4.48
CA SER A 14 -6.97 14.42 3.55
C SER A 14 -7.04 15.82 4.18
N LEU A 15 -7.62 15.94 5.38
CA LEU A 15 -7.81 17.19 6.10
C LEU A 15 -6.76 17.39 7.20
N GLN A 16 -6.33 18.63 7.39
CA GLN A 16 -5.52 18.98 8.55
C GLN A 16 -6.34 18.81 9.83
N ILE A 17 -5.87 17.98 10.76
CA ILE A 17 -6.45 17.83 12.10
C ILE A 17 -5.55 18.46 13.16
N THR A 18 -6.15 18.97 14.23
CA THR A 18 -5.42 19.50 15.39
C THR A 18 -4.95 18.38 16.33
N GLU A 19 -3.99 18.68 17.21
CA GLU A 19 -3.56 17.75 18.26
C GLU A 19 -4.72 17.37 19.20
N GLU A 20 -5.62 18.30 19.51
CA GLU A 20 -6.80 18.06 20.33
C GLU A 20 -7.78 17.09 19.64
N GLN A 21 -8.03 17.27 18.34
CA GLN A 21 -8.88 16.36 17.56
C GLN A 21 -8.28 14.95 17.51
N ARG A 22 -6.97 14.86 17.27
CA ARG A 22 -6.24 13.60 17.28
C ARG A 22 -6.36 12.89 18.64
N GLU A 23 -6.23 13.62 19.75
CA GLU A 23 -6.32 13.03 21.10
C GLU A 23 -7.74 12.53 21.40
N LYS A 24 -8.78 13.26 20.96
CA LYS A 24 -10.18 12.78 21.03
C LYS A 24 -10.38 11.48 20.25
N LEU A 25 -9.80 11.38 19.05
CA LEU A 25 -9.84 10.14 18.27
C LEU A 25 -9.06 9.03 18.98
N LEU A 26 -7.86 9.28 19.49
CA LEU A 26 -7.04 8.27 20.16
C LEU A 26 -7.69 7.69 21.44
N THR A 27 -8.54 8.48 22.09
CA THR A 27 -9.27 8.08 23.31
C THR A 27 -10.65 7.49 23.03
N SER A 28 -11.17 7.60 21.80
CA SER A 28 -12.46 7.04 21.39
C SER A 28 -12.51 5.52 21.49
N ALA A 29 -13.64 4.98 21.95
CA ALA A 29 -13.90 3.55 22.00
C ALA A 29 -14.07 2.91 20.60
N LEU A 30 -14.37 3.73 19.58
CA LEU A 30 -14.51 3.30 18.20
C LEU A 30 -13.16 3.11 17.49
N SER A 31 -12.09 3.70 18.03
CA SER A 31 -10.78 3.66 17.43
C SER A 31 -10.20 2.26 17.40
N LYS A 32 -9.52 1.98 16.29
CA LYS A 32 -8.94 0.69 15.97
C LYS A 32 -7.45 0.81 15.75
N PHE A 33 -6.74 -0.27 16.02
CA PHE A 33 -5.29 -0.28 16.09
C PHE A 33 -4.73 -1.46 15.30
N ILE A 34 -3.81 -1.15 14.39
CA ILE A 34 -2.95 -2.11 13.71
C ILE A 34 -1.61 -2.12 14.44
N ILE A 35 -1.18 -3.30 14.85
CA ILE A 35 0.05 -3.45 15.63
C ILE A 35 1.12 -4.08 14.74
N LEU A 36 2.21 -3.36 14.54
CA LEU A 36 3.32 -3.76 13.67
C LEU A 36 4.55 -4.17 14.48
N ASN A 37 5.24 -5.21 14.01
CA ASN A 37 6.60 -5.52 14.46
C ASN A 37 7.63 -4.65 13.71
N LYS A 38 8.70 -4.27 14.39
CA LYS A 38 9.60 -3.13 14.12
C LYS A 38 10.30 -3.09 12.74
N SER A 39 10.13 -4.08 11.88
CA SER A 39 10.95 -4.22 10.67
C SER A 39 10.29 -4.86 9.46
N SER A 40 9.06 -5.37 9.55
CA SER A 40 8.51 -6.26 8.55
C SER A 40 6.98 -6.13 8.49
N LEU A 41 6.35 -6.64 7.43
CA LEU A 41 4.88 -6.70 7.27
C LEU A 41 4.23 -7.70 8.25
N PHE A 42 4.76 -7.83 9.46
CA PHE A 42 4.20 -8.68 10.50
C PHE A 42 3.23 -7.86 11.33
N VAL A 43 1.98 -8.31 11.33
CA VAL A 43 0.89 -7.74 12.12
C VAL A 43 0.60 -8.63 13.31
N LEU A 44 0.27 -8.04 14.45
CA LEU A 44 -0.23 -8.82 15.57
C LEU A 44 -1.62 -9.36 15.23
N VAL A 45 -1.78 -10.67 15.35
CA VAL A 45 -3.05 -11.39 15.27
C VAL A 45 -3.44 -11.84 16.68
N LEU A 46 -4.65 -11.47 17.08
CA LEU A 46 -5.28 -11.93 18.32
C LEU A 46 -6.68 -12.41 17.94
N ASP A 47 -7.05 -13.61 18.36
CA ASP A 47 -8.38 -14.18 18.10
C ASP A 47 -8.80 -14.08 16.62
N SER A 48 -7.86 -14.42 15.71
CA SER A 48 -8.03 -14.34 14.26
C SER A 48 -8.30 -12.93 13.69
N CYS A 49 -8.07 -11.88 14.48
CA CYS A 49 -8.23 -10.48 14.07
C CYS A 49 -6.85 -9.78 14.02
N TYR A 50 -6.64 -8.91 13.04
CA TYR A 50 -5.41 -8.10 12.89
C TYR A 50 -5.66 -6.58 12.99
N ILE A 51 -6.91 -6.18 13.18
CA ILE A 51 -7.32 -4.83 13.58
C ILE A 51 -7.99 -4.92 14.93
N HIS A 52 -7.43 -4.23 15.92
CA HIS A 52 -7.78 -4.42 17.32
C HIS A 52 -8.50 -3.22 17.90
N SER A 53 -9.45 -3.46 18.80
CA SER A 53 -9.95 -2.39 19.67
C SER A 53 -8.94 -2.06 20.77
N LYS A 54 -9.00 -0.85 21.33
CA LYS A 54 -8.19 -0.47 22.49
C LYS A 54 -8.37 -1.44 23.66
N ARG A 55 -9.61 -1.88 23.91
CA ARG A 55 -9.96 -2.81 24.99
C ARG A 55 -9.26 -4.16 24.81
N ALA A 56 -9.36 -4.76 23.62
CA ALA A 56 -8.71 -6.04 23.33
C ALA A 56 -7.19 -5.95 23.55
N LEU A 57 -6.57 -4.86 23.08
CA LEU A 57 -5.13 -4.65 23.29
C LEU A 57 -4.77 -4.46 24.77
N GLN A 58 -5.60 -3.80 25.57
CA GLN A 58 -5.36 -3.62 27.01
C GLN A 58 -5.53 -4.92 27.80
N GLU A 59 -6.43 -5.80 27.38
CA GLU A 59 -6.61 -7.13 27.99
C GLU A 59 -5.36 -8.00 27.81
N HIS A 60 -4.70 -7.94 26.65
CA HIS A 60 -3.46 -8.67 26.39
C HIS A 60 -2.18 -7.92 26.80
N PHE A 61 -2.18 -6.59 26.73
CA PHE A 61 -1.02 -5.71 26.97
C PHE A 61 -1.42 -4.51 27.85
N PRO A 62 -1.60 -4.69 29.17
CA PRO A 62 -2.11 -3.64 30.06
C PRO A 62 -1.26 -2.37 30.10
N THR A 63 0.03 -2.48 29.77
CA THR A 63 1.03 -1.39 29.83
C THR A 63 1.28 -0.73 28.47
N ILE A 64 0.52 -1.08 27.42
CA ILE A 64 0.73 -0.54 26.08
C ILE A 64 0.48 0.98 26.05
N SER A 65 1.44 1.73 25.48
CA SER A 65 1.33 3.17 25.29
C SER A 65 0.85 3.51 23.88
N TYR A 66 -0.20 4.31 23.80
CA TYR A 66 -0.83 4.74 22.54
C TYR A 66 -0.27 6.07 22.02
N ASN A 67 0.60 6.74 22.79
CA ASN A 67 1.03 8.11 22.48
C ASN A 67 1.71 8.19 21.11
N ASN A 68 2.45 7.16 20.71
CA ASN A 68 3.17 7.11 19.44
C ASN A 68 2.35 6.54 18.27
N ALA A 69 1.05 6.34 18.44
CA ALA A 69 0.20 5.84 17.38
C ALA A 69 0.13 6.82 16.20
N ALA A 70 0.34 6.32 14.97
CA ALA A 70 0.13 7.08 13.74
C ALA A 70 -1.31 6.90 13.27
N LEU A 71 -1.96 7.98 12.84
CA LEU A 71 -3.35 7.99 12.38
C LEU A 71 -3.38 7.97 10.85
N HIS A 72 -3.95 6.92 10.27
CA HIS A 72 -3.92 6.68 8.83
C HIS A 72 -5.18 7.15 8.10
N GLY A 73 -6.32 7.11 8.78
CA GLY A 73 -7.60 7.27 8.13
C GLY A 73 -8.76 6.77 8.97
N PHE A 74 -9.87 6.54 8.30
CA PHE A 74 -11.11 6.04 8.86
C PHE A 74 -11.58 4.82 8.08
N LEU A 75 -12.11 3.82 8.79
CA LEU A 75 -12.81 2.68 8.20
C LEU A 75 -14.26 2.74 8.70
N GLY A 76 -15.16 3.27 7.86
CA GLY A 76 -16.44 3.79 8.36
C GLY A 76 -16.19 4.90 9.39
N ASP A 77 -16.82 4.80 10.57
CA ASP A 77 -16.63 5.78 11.66
C ASP A 77 -15.42 5.49 12.56
N ALA A 78 -14.71 4.39 12.32
CA ALA A 78 -13.58 3.99 13.16
C ALA A 78 -12.28 4.64 12.70
N ALA A 79 -11.67 5.48 13.54
CA ALA A 79 -10.33 5.99 13.30
C ALA A 79 -9.30 4.84 13.37
N ILE A 80 -8.44 4.76 12.36
CA ILE A 80 -7.46 3.69 12.19
C ILE A 80 -6.09 4.21 12.56
N PHE A 81 -5.55 3.65 13.64
CA PHE A 81 -4.23 3.94 14.14
C PHE A 81 -3.27 2.77 13.90
N SER A 82 -1.98 3.04 13.77
CA SER A 82 -0.93 2.02 13.87
C SER A 82 0.00 2.26 15.05
N LEU A 83 0.42 1.19 15.69
CA LEU A 83 1.45 1.20 16.72
C LEU A 83 2.56 0.23 16.38
N VAL A 84 3.78 0.63 16.65
CA VAL A 84 4.95 -0.22 16.51
C VAL A 84 5.38 -0.61 17.90
N ILE A 85 5.33 -1.90 18.18
CA ILE A 85 5.73 -2.44 19.48
C ILE A 85 6.80 -3.50 19.28
N THR A 86 7.76 -3.51 20.20
CA THR A 86 8.70 -4.62 20.30
C THR A 86 8.12 -5.53 21.35
N LEU A 87 7.52 -6.64 20.94
CA LEU A 87 7.08 -7.68 21.85
C LEU A 87 7.76 -8.99 21.49
N GLU A 88 8.19 -9.73 22.50
CA GLU A 88 8.50 -11.16 22.38
C GLU A 88 7.17 -11.95 22.38
N HIS A 89 6.33 -11.74 21.36
CA HIS A 89 5.01 -12.37 21.28
C HIS A 89 4.90 -13.26 20.04
N LYS A 90 4.38 -14.48 20.21
CA LYS A 90 4.22 -15.46 19.13
C LYS A 90 3.10 -15.15 18.15
N GLY A 91 2.23 -14.18 18.46
CA GLY A 91 1.07 -13.83 17.65
C GLY A 91 1.34 -12.87 16.49
N PHE A 92 2.60 -12.64 16.12
CA PHE A 92 2.92 -11.86 14.92
C PHE A 92 2.92 -12.78 13.70
N GLU A 93 2.03 -12.48 12.77
CA GLU A 93 1.93 -13.20 11.50
C GLU A 93 2.25 -12.27 10.36
N PHE A 94 2.85 -12.82 9.30
CA PHE A 94 3.10 -12.06 8.10
C PHE A 94 1.76 -11.71 7.45
N PHE A 95 1.46 -10.42 7.28
CA PHE A 95 0.13 -9.96 6.88
C PHE A 95 -0.39 -10.65 5.61
N SER A 96 0.52 -10.99 4.69
CA SER A 96 0.12 -11.67 3.47
C SER A 96 -0.61 -12.99 3.77
N SER A 97 -0.14 -13.82 4.73
CA SER A 97 -0.78 -15.11 5.03
C SER A 97 -2.22 -14.99 5.51
N LEU A 98 -2.67 -13.77 5.86
CA LEU A 98 -4.03 -13.43 6.28
C LEU A 98 -4.86 -12.79 5.16
N ALA A 99 -4.23 -12.23 4.13
CA ALA A 99 -4.84 -11.36 3.12
C ALA A 99 -5.68 -12.11 2.06
N TYR A 100 -5.79 -13.44 2.14
CA TYR A 100 -6.52 -14.26 1.16
C TYR A 100 -8.06 -14.15 1.25
N ALA A 101 -8.60 -13.53 2.31
CA ALA A 101 -10.05 -13.55 2.59
C ALA A 101 -10.75 -12.17 2.52
N ASP A 102 -10.01 -11.04 2.52
CA ASP A 102 -10.60 -9.70 2.76
C ASP A 102 -9.91 -8.59 1.94
N ILE A 103 -9.87 -8.79 0.62
CA ILE A 103 -9.08 -7.99 -0.33
C ILE A 103 -9.52 -6.51 -0.40
N ASP A 104 -10.74 -6.16 0.02
CA ASP A 104 -11.34 -4.92 -0.47
C ASP A 104 -11.35 -3.73 0.50
N ARG A 105 -11.10 -3.89 1.82
CA ARG A 105 -11.24 -2.75 2.76
C ARG A 105 -10.20 -2.71 3.88
N VAL A 106 -9.97 -3.83 4.55
CA VAL A 106 -9.13 -3.87 5.76
C VAL A 106 -7.64 -3.89 5.41
N SER A 107 -7.29 -4.50 4.28
CA SER A 107 -5.92 -4.62 3.80
C SER A 107 -5.23 -3.28 3.52
N GLN A 108 -5.98 -2.29 3.01
CA GLN A 108 -5.46 -0.97 2.68
C GLN A 108 -4.94 -0.23 3.93
N CYS A 109 -5.66 -0.34 5.05
CA CYS A 109 -5.26 0.22 6.34
C CYS A 109 -3.90 -0.33 6.80
N VAL A 110 -3.69 -1.64 6.63
CA VAL A 110 -2.45 -2.33 7.03
C VAL A 110 -1.29 -1.91 6.14
N TYR A 111 -1.51 -1.80 4.83
CA TYR A 111 -0.49 -1.29 3.92
C TYR A 111 -0.11 0.16 4.23
N ALA A 112 -1.06 1.03 4.52
CA ALA A 112 -0.79 2.41 4.94
C ALA A 112 0.07 2.44 6.22
N ALA A 113 -0.29 1.64 7.21
CA ALA A 113 0.47 1.48 8.46
C ALA A 113 1.92 1.04 8.19
N PHE A 114 2.11 0.02 7.35
CA PHE A 114 3.43 -0.46 6.98
C PHE A 114 4.24 0.59 6.21
N ALA A 115 3.62 1.25 5.24
CA ALA A 115 4.25 2.28 4.41
C ALA A 115 4.81 3.42 5.25
N THR A 116 3.99 3.95 6.16
CA THR A 116 4.40 4.97 7.13
C THR A 116 5.55 4.48 7.99
N GLN A 117 5.49 3.24 8.50
CA GLN A 117 6.55 2.75 9.37
C GLN A 117 7.87 2.54 8.63
N LYS A 118 7.82 2.03 7.40
CA LYS A 118 8.99 1.90 6.53
C LYS A 118 9.60 3.27 6.25
N PHE A 119 8.78 4.25 5.89
CA PHE A 119 9.19 5.63 5.69
C PHE A 119 9.89 6.23 6.91
N ILE A 120 9.28 6.15 8.10
CA ILE A 120 9.89 6.67 9.34
C ILE A 120 11.23 5.98 9.65
N LYS A 121 11.35 4.69 9.35
CA LYS A 121 12.59 3.93 9.56
C LYS A 121 13.70 4.32 8.58
N GLU A 122 13.37 4.60 7.33
CA GLU A 122 14.33 4.91 6.26
C GLU A 122 14.76 6.39 6.29
N TYR A 123 13.84 7.31 6.60
CA TYR A 123 14.06 8.75 6.52
C TYR A 123 14.38 9.39 7.88
N LYS A 124 15.27 8.77 8.68
CA LYS A 124 15.64 9.25 10.03
C LYS A 124 16.34 10.62 10.06
N PHE A 125 16.85 11.06 8.91
CA PHE A 125 17.62 12.31 8.77
C PHE A 125 17.09 13.12 7.60
N CYS A 126 17.11 14.44 7.73
CA CYS A 126 16.69 15.38 6.70
C CYS A 126 17.69 15.35 5.55
N SER A 127 17.22 15.15 4.33
CA SER A 127 18.08 15.13 3.13
C SER A 127 18.72 16.48 2.81
N GLN A 128 18.19 17.59 3.34
CA GLN A 128 18.70 18.95 3.09
C GLN A 128 19.79 19.36 4.09
N CYS A 129 19.61 19.10 5.39
CA CYS A 129 20.52 19.57 6.43
C CYS A 129 21.20 18.45 7.24
N GLY A 130 20.87 17.18 7.01
CA GLY A 130 21.42 16.03 7.74
C GLY A 130 20.91 15.84 9.17
N GLN A 131 20.06 16.75 9.67
CA GLN A 131 19.57 16.71 11.05
C GLN A 131 18.48 15.66 11.25
N LYS A 132 18.34 15.17 12.48
CA LYS A 132 17.40 14.09 12.80
C LYS A 132 15.96 14.56 12.62
N THR A 133 15.17 13.77 11.89
CA THR A 133 13.74 14.02 11.71
C THR A 133 12.94 13.41 12.86
N LYS A 134 11.74 13.95 13.09
CA LYS A 134 10.77 13.40 14.05
C LYS A 134 9.39 13.25 13.41
N PRO A 135 8.57 12.29 13.84
CA PRO A 135 7.19 12.21 13.38
C PRO A 135 6.43 13.51 13.62
N PHE A 136 5.67 13.96 12.62
CA PHE A 136 4.85 15.16 12.73
C PHE A 136 3.74 14.97 13.78
N LYS A 137 3.48 15.97 14.61
CA LYS A 137 2.76 15.80 15.88
C LYS A 137 1.32 15.27 15.73
N THR A 138 0.63 15.67 14.66
CA THR A 138 -0.78 15.37 14.43
C THR A 138 -0.98 13.94 13.91
N LEU A 139 -0.69 13.69 12.64
CA LEU A 139 -0.94 12.37 12.05
C LEU A 139 0.15 11.35 12.41
N LYS A 140 1.38 11.81 12.65
CA LYS A 140 2.59 10.95 12.78
C LYS A 140 2.83 10.03 11.58
N THR A 141 2.23 10.34 10.43
CA THR A 141 2.43 9.65 9.15
C THR A 141 3.47 10.32 8.27
N SER A 142 3.80 11.59 8.56
CA SER A 142 4.87 12.37 7.98
C SER A 142 5.98 12.65 9.00
N LEU A 143 7.11 13.16 8.52
CA LEU A 143 8.26 13.55 9.30
C LEU A 143 8.42 15.08 9.28
N PHE A 144 9.10 15.63 10.27
CA PHE A 144 9.39 17.05 10.38
C PHE A 144 10.86 17.26 10.70
N CYS A 145 11.48 18.23 10.03
CA CYS A 145 12.80 18.73 10.35
C CYS A 145 12.65 20.09 11.04
N ASP A 146 13.07 20.19 12.31
CA ASP A 146 12.99 21.45 13.06
C ASP A 146 13.91 22.51 12.46
N ASP A 147 15.13 22.14 12.03
CA ASP A 147 16.10 23.12 11.52
C ASP A 147 15.74 23.68 10.14
N CYS A 148 15.03 22.91 9.33
CA CYS A 148 14.55 23.36 8.02
C CYS A 148 13.12 23.91 8.07
N GLU A 149 12.43 23.78 9.20
CA GLU A 149 11.00 24.06 9.38
C GLU A 149 10.13 23.43 8.27
N LYS A 150 10.47 22.20 7.87
CA LYS A 150 9.83 21.50 6.75
C LYS A 150 9.24 20.17 7.15
N GLU A 151 8.01 19.96 6.72
CA GLU A 151 7.36 18.65 6.69
C GLU A 151 7.89 17.84 5.49
N ILE A 152 8.22 16.58 5.75
CA ILE A 152 8.66 15.60 4.77
C ILE A 152 7.58 14.52 4.73
N GLN A 153 6.88 14.46 3.59
CA GLN A 153 5.78 13.53 3.39
C GLN A 153 6.27 12.25 2.73
N LEU A 154 5.58 11.15 3.06
CA LEU A 154 5.76 9.88 2.37
C LEU A 154 5.41 10.06 0.89
N GLN A 155 6.41 9.92 0.03
CA GLN A 155 6.18 9.86 -1.42
C GLN A 155 5.99 8.41 -1.83
N LEU A 156 4.82 8.12 -2.38
CA LEU A 156 4.55 6.85 -3.02
C LEU A 156 5.06 6.95 -4.46
N PRO A 157 6.04 6.12 -4.90
CA PRO A 157 6.41 6.04 -6.31
C PRO A 157 5.18 5.89 -7.22
N THR A 158 5.26 6.25 -8.49
CA THR A 158 4.20 5.86 -9.43
C THR A 158 4.68 4.64 -10.18
N ASP A 159 3.88 3.59 -10.21
CA ASP A 159 4.14 2.35 -10.94
C ASP A 159 3.14 2.19 -12.07
N VAL A 160 3.58 1.54 -13.13
CA VAL A 160 2.69 1.03 -14.16
C VAL A 160 2.83 -0.48 -14.18
N LEU A 161 1.71 -1.16 -14.06
CA LEU A 161 1.64 -2.55 -14.44
C LEU A 161 1.06 -2.66 -15.85
N SER A 162 1.78 -3.39 -16.68
CA SER A 162 1.47 -3.60 -18.08
C SER A 162 1.26 -5.08 -18.36
N ILE A 163 0.24 -5.38 -19.14
CA ILE A 163 -0.05 -6.73 -19.62
C ILE A 163 0.14 -6.75 -21.12
N LEU A 164 1.08 -7.57 -21.58
CA LEU A 164 1.32 -7.81 -22.99
C LEU A 164 0.37 -8.91 -23.48
N ILE A 165 -0.41 -8.59 -24.50
CA ILE A 165 -1.27 -9.52 -25.22
C ILE A 165 -0.73 -9.71 -26.64
N CYS A 166 -0.45 -10.95 -27.02
CA CYS A 166 -0.08 -11.35 -28.38
C CYS A 166 -1.04 -12.45 -28.85
N ASP A 167 -1.58 -12.34 -30.06
CA ASP A 167 -2.54 -13.30 -30.64
C ASP A 167 -3.71 -13.66 -29.70
N ASN A 168 -4.25 -12.66 -28.99
CA ASN A 168 -5.29 -12.80 -27.96
C ASN A 168 -4.89 -13.64 -26.71
N ASN A 169 -3.60 -13.88 -26.50
CA ASN A 169 -3.03 -14.52 -25.31
C ASN A 169 -2.28 -13.51 -24.44
N ILE A 170 -2.36 -13.65 -23.12
CA ILE A 170 -1.46 -12.93 -22.21
C ILE A 170 -0.07 -13.54 -22.35
N SER A 171 0.85 -12.77 -22.94
CA SER A 171 2.23 -13.20 -23.21
C SER A 171 3.18 -12.84 -22.08
N SER A 172 2.98 -11.70 -21.42
CA SER A 172 3.79 -11.31 -20.27
C SER A 172 3.06 -10.27 -19.42
N MET A 173 3.51 -10.12 -18.18
CA MET A 173 3.10 -9.02 -17.32
C MET A 173 4.33 -8.38 -16.69
N GLN A 174 4.38 -7.05 -16.69
CA GLN A 174 5.55 -6.30 -16.26
C GLN A 174 5.16 -5.08 -15.43
N ARG A 175 5.99 -4.80 -14.43
CA ARG A 175 5.94 -3.59 -13.62
C ARG A 175 7.08 -2.66 -14.01
N SER A 176 6.79 -1.37 -14.15
CA SER A 176 7.80 -0.34 -14.34
C SER A 176 7.48 0.89 -13.49
N LEU A 177 8.52 1.49 -12.92
CA LEU A 177 8.39 2.78 -12.24
C LEU A 177 8.26 3.89 -13.29
N VAL A 178 7.35 4.84 -13.06
CA VAL A 178 7.25 6.08 -13.82
C VAL A 178 8.34 7.03 -13.33
N MET A 179 9.19 7.47 -14.24
CA MET A 179 10.26 8.42 -13.93
C MET A 179 9.73 9.87 -13.86
N PRO A 180 10.43 10.78 -13.16
CA PRO A 180 10.06 12.20 -13.15
C PRO A 180 9.96 12.79 -14.57
N GLY A 181 8.81 13.41 -14.88
CA GLY A 181 8.53 13.99 -16.20
C GLY A 181 8.05 12.98 -17.25
N GLU A 182 7.93 11.70 -16.89
CA GLU A 182 7.46 10.64 -17.78
C GLU A 182 5.94 10.46 -17.67
N THR A 183 5.26 10.28 -18.80
CA THR A 183 3.87 9.83 -18.87
C THR A 183 3.78 8.31 -18.69
N ILE A 184 2.61 7.80 -18.30
CA ILE A 184 2.35 6.35 -18.18
C ILE A 184 2.72 5.61 -19.48
N GLN A 185 2.33 6.16 -20.64
CA GLN A 185 2.61 5.57 -21.95
C GLN A 185 4.12 5.54 -22.24
N GLN A 186 4.86 6.59 -21.86
CA GLN A 186 6.31 6.63 -22.01
C GLN A 186 7.00 5.59 -21.11
N ALA A 187 6.56 5.44 -19.86
CA ALA A 187 7.10 4.43 -18.92
C ALA A 187 6.93 3.01 -19.46
N VAL A 188 5.74 2.71 -19.98
CA VAL A 188 5.45 1.42 -20.63
C VAL A 188 6.31 1.25 -21.89
N THR A 189 6.36 2.25 -22.75
CA THR A 189 7.12 2.16 -24.00
C THR A 189 8.60 1.91 -23.72
N ARG A 190 9.20 2.64 -22.76
CA ARG A 190 10.58 2.44 -22.32
C ARG A 190 10.83 1.01 -21.84
N GLN A 191 9.92 0.47 -21.02
CA GLN A 191 10.04 -0.89 -20.49
C GLN A 191 10.12 -1.96 -21.59
N TYR A 192 9.27 -1.88 -22.61
CA TYR A 192 9.22 -2.87 -23.70
C TYR A 192 10.23 -2.59 -24.83
N GLN A 193 10.67 -1.34 -25.01
CA GLN A 193 11.78 -1.01 -25.88
C GLN A 193 13.09 -1.67 -25.41
N LEU A 194 13.34 -1.70 -24.10
CA LEU A 194 14.49 -2.42 -23.52
C LEU A 194 14.49 -3.91 -23.88
N GLN A 195 13.32 -4.47 -24.17
CA GLN A 195 13.13 -5.87 -24.54
C GLN A 195 12.91 -6.08 -26.04
N ARG A 196 13.10 -5.03 -26.87
CA ARG A 196 12.94 -5.07 -28.33
C ARG A 196 11.55 -5.55 -28.77
N THR A 197 10.53 -5.32 -27.96
CA THR A 197 9.13 -5.66 -28.29
C THR A 197 8.50 -4.51 -29.07
N GLU A 198 7.89 -4.83 -30.21
CA GLU A 198 7.21 -3.85 -31.06
C GLU A 198 5.78 -3.64 -30.53
N ILE A 199 5.55 -2.48 -29.91
CA ILE A 199 4.25 -2.12 -29.36
C ILE A 199 3.36 -1.58 -30.49
N GLN A 200 2.24 -2.25 -30.77
CA GLN A 200 1.27 -1.76 -31.76
C GLN A 200 0.26 -0.80 -31.16
N GLN A 201 -0.20 -1.11 -29.94
CA GLN A 201 -1.22 -0.34 -29.27
C GLN A 201 -1.04 -0.39 -27.76
N ILE A 202 -1.20 0.78 -27.14
CA ILE A 202 -1.26 0.95 -25.69
C ILE A 202 -2.69 1.35 -25.35
N ILE A 203 -3.38 0.54 -24.54
CA ILE A 203 -4.71 0.82 -24.03
C ILE A 203 -4.56 1.08 -22.54
N THR A 204 -4.72 2.34 -22.14
CA THR A 204 -4.85 2.72 -20.73
C THR A 204 -6.27 2.42 -20.30
N LEU A 205 -6.44 1.58 -19.29
CA LEU A 205 -7.76 1.31 -18.74
C LEU A 205 -8.25 2.56 -17.98
N PRO A 206 -9.52 2.95 -18.09
CA PRO A 206 -10.04 4.14 -17.42
C PRO A 206 -9.91 4.01 -15.90
N ASP A 207 -9.72 5.14 -15.22
CA ASP A 207 -9.56 5.28 -13.76
C ASP A 207 -10.74 4.71 -12.93
N ASN A 208 -11.82 4.31 -13.60
CA ASN A 208 -13.07 3.79 -13.03
C ASN A 208 -13.12 2.25 -12.93
N ILE A 209 -12.07 1.53 -13.31
CA ILE A 209 -11.91 0.18 -12.73
C ILE A 209 -11.70 0.44 -11.25
N PRO A 210 -12.54 -0.09 -10.33
CA PRO A 210 -12.37 0.11 -8.89
C PRO A 210 -11.06 -0.57 -8.50
N PHE A 211 -9.98 0.17 -8.68
CA PHE A 211 -8.64 -0.29 -8.54
C PHE A 211 -8.08 0.41 -7.33
N TYR A 212 -7.97 -0.39 -6.28
CA TYR A 212 -7.56 0.04 -4.98
C TYR A 212 -6.15 0.63 -5.03
N GLU A 213 -5.93 1.72 -4.29
CA GLU A 213 -4.64 2.32 -3.95
C GLU A 213 -3.76 1.33 -3.15
N GLN A 214 -3.48 0.15 -3.72
CA GLN A 214 -3.08 -1.05 -2.99
C GLN A 214 -1.58 -1.26 -2.89
N TYR A 215 -0.76 -0.33 -3.39
CA TYR A 215 0.68 -0.45 -3.29
C TYR A 215 1.29 0.80 -2.70
N LEU A 216 2.55 0.67 -2.32
CA LEU A 216 3.46 1.77 -1.99
C LEU A 216 3.64 2.75 -3.16
N SER A 217 2.77 2.71 -4.16
CA SER A 217 2.77 3.46 -5.38
C SER A 217 1.37 3.73 -5.93
N GLN A 218 1.23 4.81 -6.69
CA GLN A 218 0.10 5.01 -7.60
C GLN A 218 0.27 4.04 -8.78
N ALA A 219 -0.57 3.02 -8.88
CA ALA A 219 -0.45 1.96 -9.90
C ALA A 219 -1.42 2.21 -11.07
N PHE A 220 -0.90 2.30 -12.29
CA PHE A 220 -1.70 2.38 -13.52
C PHE A 220 -1.71 1.05 -14.29
N PHE A 221 -2.82 0.77 -14.96
CA PHE A 221 -3.01 -0.47 -15.72
C PHE A 221 -3.05 -0.21 -17.20
N VAL A 222 -2.19 -0.93 -17.91
CA VAL A 222 -2.04 -0.78 -19.34
C VAL A 222 -2.07 -2.14 -20.02
N VAL A 223 -2.93 -2.27 -21.02
CA VAL A 223 -2.92 -3.43 -21.92
C VAL A 223 -2.15 -3.05 -23.18
N ILE A 224 -1.20 -3.89 -23.55
CA ILE A 224 -0.35 -3.71 -24.73
C ILE A 224 -0.70 -4.80 -25.72
N LYS A 225 -1.02 -4.43 -26.95
CA LYS A 225 -1.15 -5.39 -28.06
C LYS A 225 0.13 -5.41 -28.89
N SER A 226 0.63 -6.61 -29.16
CA SER A 226 1.81 -6.87 -29.99
C SER A 226 1.56 -8.07 -30.90
N THR A 227 2.20 -8.10 -32.07
CA THR A 227 2.23 -9.25 -32.98
C THR A 227 3.46 -10.15 -32.78
N LYS A 228 4.34 -9.82 -31.83
CA LYS A 228 5.54 -10.60 -31.50
C LYS A 228 5.47 -11.02 -30.04
N SER A 229 5.51 -12.32 -29.79
CA SER A 229 5.67 -12.88 -28.44
C SER A 229 7.08 -12.60 -27.93
N ILE A 230 7.22 -12.36 -26.62
CA ILE A 230 8.53 -12.42 -25.97
C ILE A 230 8.84 -13.90 -25.74
N GLU A 231 9.84 -14.44 -26.45
CA GLU A 231 10.35 -15.78 -26.19
C GLU A 231 11.08 -15.77 -24.85
N ASN A 232 10.38 -16.24 -23.81
CA ASN A 232 10.82 -16.74 -22.51
C ASN A 232 9.82 -16.31 -21.44
N MET A 233 8.65 -16.96 -21.40
CA MET A 233 7.93 -17.28 -20.19
C MET A 233 6.77 -18.22 -20.54
N THR A 234 6.45 -19.11 -19.61
CA THR A 234 5.45 -20.17 -19.73
C THR A 234 4.12 -19.65 -20.25
N SER A 235 3.64 -20.27 -21.33
CA SER A 235 2.35 -19.98 -21.97
C SER A 235 1.21 -20.02 -20.96
N LEU A 236 0.54 -18.88 -20.76
CA LEU A 236 -0.80 -18.83 -20.20
C LEU A 236 -1.78 -18.75 -21.37
N GLU A 237 -2.79 -19.61 -21.34
CA GLU A 237 -3.72 -20.01 -22.41
C GLU A 237 -4.42 -18.85 -23.18
N THR A 238 -5.11 -19.20 -24.27
CA THR A 238 -5.89 -18.35 -25.21
C THR A 238 -7.26 -17.97 -24.65
N TRP A 239 -7.62 -16.67 -24.63
CA TRP A 239 -8.92 -16.25 -24.07
C TRP A 239 -9.59 -15.03 -24.75
N GLU A 240 -10.92 -15.06 -24.82
CA GLU A 240 -11.76 -14.02 -25.42
C GLU A 240 -11.84 -12.72 -24.60
N LEU A 241 -11.90 -11.58 -25.31
CA LEU A 241 -11.79 -10.19 -24.82
C LEU A 241 -12.81 -9.77 -23.74
N SER A 242 -14.00 -10.34 -23.70
CA SER A 242 -15.05 -9.95 -22.73
C SER A 242 -14.84 -10.52 -21.33
N GLN A 243 -13.98 -11.54 -21.18
CA GLN A 243 -13.52 -12.05 -19.88
C GLN A 243 -12.21 -11.43 -19.42
N GLN A 244 -11.54 -10.62 -20.26
CA GLN A 244 -10.21 -10.10 -19.97
C GLN A 244 -10.20 -9.12 -18.81
N GLU A 245 -11.20 -8.25 -18.61
CA GLU A 245 -11.18 -7.27 -17.51
C GLU A 245 -11.27 -7.93 -16.11
N LYS A 246 -12.19 -8.88 -15.91
CA LYS A 246 -12.33 -9.63 -14.64
C LYS A 246 -11.16 -10.58 -14.38
N THR A 247 -10.51 -11.05 -15.45
CA THR A 247 -9.41 -12.02 -15.36
C THR A 247 -8.06 -11.33 -15.23
N VAL A 248 -7.85 -10.17 -15.85
CA VAL A 248 -6.74 -9.25 -15.60
C VAL A 248 -6.72 -8.84 -14.14
N GLN A 249 -7.89 -8.52 -13.55
CA GLN A 249 -8.02 -8.28 -12.11
C GLN A 249 -7.53 -9.48 -11.26
N LYS A 250 -7.96 -10.71 -11.59
CA LYS A 250 -7.54 -11.93 -10.85
C LYS A 250 -6.08 -12.33 -11.06
N LEU A 251 -5.54 -12.16 -12.27
CA LEU A 251 -4.15 -12.46 -12.61
C LEU A 251 -3.19 -11.41 -12.04
N PHE A 252 -3.60 -10.15 -11.99
CA PHE A 252 -2.88 -9.12 -11.26
C PHE A 252 -2.83 -9.45 -9.76
N GLN A 253 -3.98 -9.79 -9.15
CA GLN A 253 -4.05 -10.24 -7.76
C GLN A 253 -3.05 -11.38 -7.48
N ARG A 254 -2.91 -12.32 -8.41
CA ARG A 254 -1.97 -13.44 -8.31
C ARG A 254 -0.50 -13.07 -8.54
N TYR A 255 -0.18 -12.21 -9.51
CA TYR A 255 1.21 -11.87 -9.84
C TYR A 255 1.84 -10.87 -8.88
N VAL A 256 1.08 -9.87 -8.43
CA VAL A 256 1.54 -8.99 -7.34
C VAL A 256 1.89 -9.86 -6.14
N TRP A 257 1.00 -10.79 -5.82
CA TRP A 257 1.19 -11.73 -4.74
C TRP A 257 2.46 -12.58 -4.92
N GLU A 258 2.66 -13.19 -6.09
CA GLU A 258 3.82 -14.05 -6.36
C GLU A 258 5.17 -13.29 -6.45
N ASN A 259 5.18 -12.01 -6.87
CA ASN A 259 6.44 -11.29 -7.14
C ASN A 259 6.82 -10.20 -6.13
N ILE A 260 5.86 -9.65 -5.37
CA ILE A 260 6.18 -8.73 -4.25
C ILE A 260 6.58 -9.51 -3.00
N ILE A 261 6.09 -10.75 -2.83
CA ILE A 261 6.34 -11.58 -1.64
C ILE A 261 7.58 -12.48 -1.82
N ASN A 262 7.85 -13.00 -3.01
CA ASN A 262 9.02 -13.87 -3.22
C ASN A 262 10.33 -13.10 -3.45
N GLN A 263 10.30 -11.77 -3.50
CA GLN A 263 11.52 -10.93 -3.50
C GLN A 263 11.97 -10.51 -2.09
N THR A 264 11.31 -11.00 -1.03
CA THR A 264 11.83 -10.87 0.35
C THR A 264 12.76 -11.99 0.80
N ASP A 265 13.13 -12.92 -0.10
CA ASP A 265 14.34 -13.71 0.08
C ASP A 265 15.55 -12.92 -0.43
N ILE A 266 16.00 -11.95 0.37
CA ILE A 266 17.40 -11.52 0.39
C ILE A 266 17.80 -11.47 1.87
N GLU A 267 18.75 -12.35 2.18
CA GLU A 267 19.41 -12.64 3.46
C GLU A 267 19.61 -11.45 4.42
#